data_AF-A0AAD7ILF7-F1
#
_entry.id   AF-A0AAD7ILF7-F1
#
_cell.length_a   1.000
_cell.length_b   1.000
_cell.length_c   1.000
_cell.angle_alpha   90.00
_cell.angle_beta   90.00
_cell.angle_gamma   90.00
#
_symmetry.space_group_name_H-M   'P 1'
#
loop_
_entity.id
_entity.type
_entity.pdbx_description
1 polymer ?
#
loop_
_entity_poly.entity_id
_entity_poly.type
_entity_poly.pdbx_seq_one_letter_code
_entity_poly.pdbx_strand_id
1 'polypeptide(L)'
;SWVEFQKWRATEERKYCIELLLVTTFLGLPEYKRQCRYVCSRGSTGGVKTYEKLHPKWNRKRERKRTDCKCVLTVKEYPEVATVLGSYSSEHNHPTGNANLPYVQIPKETREYIAGLLRQKIDPTHILAIIHGGVYDQDDLFEHDETVNAELIKLRDIRRIEKEIEAESVRLHPDDGESTLKWVKILHAKGHLLGFKSRTDPPPRGSDLPPDLFLLMIQTEWQRRMFANYGEALMCIDATHNVS
;
A
#
# COMPACT_ATOMS: atom_id res chain seq x y z
N SER A 1 -0.26 -13.44 -28.57
CA SER A 1 -1.49 -13.00 -27.90
C SER A 1 -1.17 -12.20 -26.63
N TRP A 2 -2.16 -11.53 -26.00
CA TRP A 2 -1.95 -10.84 -24.72
C TRP A 2 -1.59 -11.77 -23.56
N VAL A 3 -2.11 -13.00 -23.56
CA VAL A 3 -1.80 -14.01 -22.54
C VAL A 3 -0.32 -14.40 -22.60
N GLU A 4 0.19 -14.66 -23.81
CA GLU A 4 1.61 -14.96 -24.02
C GLU A 4 2.51 -13.79 -23.63
N PHE A 5 2.10 -12.56 -23.96
CA PHE A 5 2.82 -11.36 -23.54
C PHE A 5 2.93 -11.25 -22.01
N GLN A 6 1.82 -11.45 -21.27
CA GLN A 6 1.87 -11.38 -19.81
C GLN A 6 2.77 -12.47 -19.21
N LYS A 7 2.74 -13.69 -19.77
CA LYS A 7 3.65 -14.77 -19.37
C LYS A 7 5.11 -14.39 -19.63
N TRP A 8 5.43 -13.91 -20.83
CA TRP A 8 6.77 -13.45 -21.17
C TRP A 8 7.25 -12.34 -20.24
N ARG A 9 6.40 -11.33 -19.99
CA ARG A 9 6.71 -10.23 -19.09
C ARG A 9 7.00 -10.73 -17.67
N ALA A 10 6.18 -11.64 -17.13
CA ALA A 10 6.41 -12.20 -15.81
C ALA A 10 7.74 -12.96 -15.74
N THR A 11 8.08 -13.75 -16.77
CA THR A 11 9.38 -14.42 -16.87
C THR A 11 10.54 -13.43 -16.95
N GLU A 12 10.40 -12.35 -17.70
CA GLU A 12 11.42 -11.30 -17.84
C GLU A 12 11.64 -10.55 -16.52
N GLU A 13 10.55 -10.12 -15.86
CA GLU A 13 10.56 -9.48 -14.54
C GLU A 13 11.23 -10.37 -13.48
N ARG A 14 10.90 -11.67 -13.48
CA ARG A 14 11.51 -12.67 -12.60
C ARG A 14 12.99 -12.86 -12.88
N LYS A 15 13.35 -13.11 -14.15
CA LYS A 15 14.72 -13.42 -14.58
C LYS A 15 15.71 -12.31 -14.24
N TYR A 16 15.32 -11.06 -14.42
CA TYR A 16 16.20 -9.92 -14.15
C TYR A 16 15.92 -9.24 -12.81
N CYS A 17 15.00 -9.79 -12.01
CA CYS A 17 14.51 -9.18 -10.78
C CYS A 17 14.16 -7.70 -10.98
N ILE A 18 13.34 -7.39 -11.98
CA ILE A 18 12.87 -6.04 -12.31
C ILE A 18 11.35 -6.00 -12.27
N GLU A 19 10.79 -4.79 -12.26
CA GLU A 19 9.36 -4.56 -12.29
C GLU A 19 9.06 -3.56 -13.40
N LEU A 20 8.22 -3.94 -14.36
CA LEU A 20 7.81 -3.12 -15.50
C LEU A 20 6.42 -2.52 -15.23
N LEU A 21 6.38 -1.27 -14.82
CA LEU A 21 5.16 -0.55 -14.50
C LEU A 21 4.48 -0.04 -15.77
N LEU A 22 3.19 -0.30 -15.93
CA LEU A 22 2.36 0.30 -16.96
C LEU A 22 2.20 1.80 -16.68
N VAL A 23 2.70 2.65 -17.59
CA VAL A 23 2.64 4.12 -17.46
C VAL A 23 1.55 4.72 -18.34
N THR A 24 1.34 4.16 -19.53
CA THR A 24 0.39 4.72 -20.49
C THR A 24 -0.31 3.62 -21.25
N THR A 25 -1.60 3.80 -21.48
CA THR A 25 -2.40 2.99 -22.39
C THR A 25 -3.11 3.92 -23.37
N PHE A 26 -2.92 3.70 -24.66
CA PHE A 26 -3.65 4.35 -25.74
C PHE A 26 -4.59 3.33 -26.38
N LEU A 27 -5.81 3.74 -26.69
CA LEU A 27 -6.84 2.89 -27.28
C LEU A 27 -7.38 3.55 -28.55
N GLY A 28 -7.74 2.74 -29.55
CA GLY A 28 -8.47 3.19 -30.73
C GLY A 28 -7.70 4.13 -31.65
N LEU A 29 -6.39 3.93 -31.80
CA LEU A 29 -5.60 4.72 -32.74
C LEU A 29 -5.69 4.13 -34.16
N PRO A 30 -5.52 4.95 -35.22
CA PRO A 30 -5.72 4.50 -36.60
C PRO A 30 -4.86 3.30 -36.99
N GLU A 31 -3.65 3.24 -36.44
CA GLU A 31 -2.65 2.21 -36.74
C GLU A 31 -2.76 0.98 -35.83
N TYR A 32 -3.35 1.12 -34.63
CA TYR A 32 -3.40 0.05 -33.64
C TYR A 32 -4.57 0.20 -32.68
N LYS A 33 -5.19 -0.93 -32.34
CA LYS A 33 -6.32 -1.03 -31.42
C LYS A 33 -5.93 -0.65 -30.00
N ARG A 34 -4.72 -1.03 -29.58
CA ARG A 34 -4.19 -0.74 -28.24
C ARG A 34 -2.67 -0.59 -28.27
N GLN A 35 -2.15 0.40 -27.57
CA GLN A 35 -0.74 0.51 -27.24
C GLN A 35 -0.56 0.67 -25.73
N CYS A 36 0.30 -0.15 -25.13
CA CYS A 36 0.71 -0.03 -23.74
C CYS A 36 2.20 0.31 -23.67
N ARG A 37 2.56 1.24 -22.79
CA ARG A 37 3.95 1.59 -22.50
C ARG A 37 4.26 1.23 -21.06
N TYR A 38 5.25 0.37 -20.88
CA TYR A 38 5.79 -0.04 -19.60
C TYR A 38 7.19 0.54 -19.41
N VAL A 39 7.53 0.90 -18.17
CA VAL A 39 8.87 1.36 -17.79
C VAL A 39 9.34 0.63 -16.54
N CYS A 40 10.65 0.48 -16.35
CA CYS A 40 11.17 -0.06 -15.10
C CYS A 40 10.69 0.77 -13.89
N SER A 41 10.39 0.12 -12.75
CA SER A 41 9.95 0.79 -11.51
C SER A 41 11.01 1.72 -10.90
N ARG A 42 12.28 1.52 -11.30
CA ARG A 42 13.40 2.42 -11.00
C ARG A 42 13.49 3.62 -11.96
N GLY A 43 12.68 3.61 -13.02
CA GLY A 43 12.48 4.72 -13.93
C GLY A 43 11.76 5.89 -13.28
N SER A 44 11.80 7.04 -13.93
CA SER A 44 11.08 8.22 -13.48
C SER A 44 9.74 8.31 -14.23
N THR A 45 8.62 8.34 -13.52
CA THR A 45 7.28 8.50 -14.11
C THR A 45 6.86 9.97 -14.30
N GLY A 46 7.79 10.91 -14.20
CA GLY A 46 7.57 12.32 -14.57
C GLY A 46 6.94 13.21 -13.49
N GLY A 47 7.38 14.46 -13.49
CA GLY A 47 7.04 15.55 -12.56
C GLY A 47 8.30 16.30 -12.15
N VAL A 48 8.50 17.52 -12.67
CA VAL A 48 9.52 18.44 -12.15
C VAL A 48 9.13 18.74 -10.71
N LYS A 49 9.94 18.33 -9.74
CA LYS A 49 9.68 18.65 -8.34
C LYS A 49 10.09 20.09 -8.11
N THR A 50 9.13 20.98 -7.85
CA THR A 50 9.35 22.36 -7.37
C THR A 50 9.93 22.42 -5.94
N TYR A 51 10.40 21.29 -5.41
CA TYR A 51 10.91 21.21 -4.05
C TYR A 51 12.39 21.55 -4.01
N GLU A 52 12.72 22.69 -3.41
CA GLU A 52 14.07 23.04 -3.03
C GLU A 52 14.45 22.37 -1.72
N LYS A 53 15.61 21.70 -1.70
CA LYS A 53 16.11 21.07 -0.47
C LYS A 53 16.51 22.15 0.53
N LEU A 54 15.88 22.15 1.71
CA LEU A 54 16.31 23.00 2.84
C LEU A 54 17.77 22.75 3.26
N HIS A 55 18.25 21.50 3.13
CA HIS A 55 19.63 21.13 3.49
C HIS A 55 20.29 20.31 2.36
N PRO A 56 20.88 20.97 1.33
CA PRO A 56 21.45 20.28 0.18
C PRO A 56 22.69 19.43 0.51
N LYS A 57 23.42 19.78 1.57
CA LYS A 57 24.61 19.06 2.06
C LYS A 57 24.28 17.74 2.77
N TRP A 58 23.01 17.47 3.09
CA TRP A 58 22.65 16.24 3.79
C TRP A 58 22.62 15.07 2.81
N ASN A 59 23.56 14.14 3.02
CA ASN A 59 23.55 12.85 2.35
C ASN A 59 22.42 11.98 2.90
N ARG A 60 21.71 11.30 2.01
CA ARG A 60 20.67 10.36 2.44
C ARG A 60 21.33 9.11 3.00
N LYS A 61 20.78 8.60 4.11
CA LYS A 61 21.19 7.31 4.69
C LYS A 61 20.91 6.11 3.76
N ARG A 62 20.03 6.28 2.77
CA ARG A 62 19.68 5.25 1.79
C ARG A 62 19.65 5.82 0.38
N GLU A 63 20.07 5.00 -0.56
CA GLU A 63 19.98 5.30 -1.99
C GLU A 63 18.54 5.50 -2.43
N ARG A 64 18.38 6.23 -3.53
CA ARG A 64 17.07 6.47 -4.13
C ARG A 64 16.59 5.20 -4.80
N LYS A 65 15.32 4.85 -4.56
CA LYS A 65 14.63 3.79 -5.30
C LYS A 65 14.58 4.06 -6.81
N ARG A 66 14.54 5.32 -7.22
CA ARG A 66 14.52 5.72 -8.65
C ARG A 66 15.90 6.20 -9.10
N THR A 67 16.33 5.71 -10.26
CA THR A 67 17.58 6.09 -10.93
C THR A 67 17.39 6.61 -12.34
N ASP A 68 16.16 6.93 -12.74
CA ASP A 68 15.88 7.38 -14.12
C ASP A 68 16.27 6.31 -15.16
N CYS A 69 15.96 5.06 -14.83
CA CYS A 69 16.20 3.91 -15.69
C CYS A 69 15.51 4.10 -17.05
N LYS A 70 16.27 3.82 -18.13
CA LYS A 70 15.82 3.96 -19.53
C LYS A 70 15.09 2.73 -20.07
N CYS A 71 15.13 1.59 -19.36
CA CYS A 71 14.38 0.40 -19.72
C CYS A 71 12.90 0.71 -19.94
N VAL A 72 12.45 0.42 -21.17
CA VAL A 72 11.11 0.70 -21.66
C VAL A 72 10.65 -0.44 -22.55
N LEU A 73 9.37 -0.76 -22.44
CA LEU A 73 8.70 -1.78 -23.23
C LEU A 73 7.42 -1.18 -23.80
N THR A 74 7.32 -1.14 -25.13
CA THR A 74 6.12 -0.67 -25.83
C THR A 74 5.46 -1.85 -26.53
N VAL A 75 4.18 -2.03 -26.29
CA VAL A 75 3.41 -3.20 -26.73
C VAL A 75 2.22 -2.71 -27.52
N LYS A 76 2.04 -3.21 -28.75
CA LYS A 76 0.99 -2.80 -29.68
C LYS A 76 0.15 -3.99 -30.12
N GLU A 77 -1.17 -3.80 -30.12
CA GLU A 77 -2.17 -4.72 -30.64
C GLU A 77 -2.79 -4.10 -31.90
N TYR A 78 -2.77 -4.84 -33.01
CA TYR A 78 -3.26 -4.40 -34.32
C TYR A 78 -4.66 -4.98 -34.59
N PRO A 79 -5.55 -4.27 -35.32
CA PRO A 79 -6.92 -4.73 -35.54
C PRO A 79 -7.04 -6.09 -36.27
N GLU A 80 -6.13 -6.38 -37.19
CA GLU A 80 -6.22 -7.52 -38.10
C GLU A 80 -5.26 -8.67 -37.73
N VAL A 81 -4.49 -8.52 -36.65
CA VAL A 81 -3.45 -9.47 -36.26
C VAL A 81 -3.66 -9.89 -34.81
N ALA A 82 -3.85 -11.20 -34.58
CA ALA A 82 -4.01 -11.77 -33.24
C ALA A 82 -2.72 -11.73 -32.40
N THR A 83 -1.59 -11.44 -33.04
CA THR A 83 -0.28 -11.28 -32.42
C THR A 83 -0.09 -9.87 -31.90
N VAL A 84 0.44 -9.78 -30.68
CA VAL A 84 0.83 -8.53 -30.06
C VAL A 84 2.32 -8.32 -30.34
N LEU A 85 2.71 -7.14 -30.81
CA LEU A 85 4.11 -6.82 -31.10
C LEU A 85 4.70 -5.95 -30.00
N GLY A 86 5.90 -6.29 -29.55
CA GLY A 86 6.63 -5.57 -28.50
C GLY A 86 7.95 -4.99 -29.01
N SER A 87 8.26 -3.76 -28.64
CA SER A 87 9.60 -3.18 -28.72
C SER A 87 10.13 -3.01 -27.30
N TYR A 88 11.26 -3.64 -27.01
CA TYR A 88 11.84 -3.72 -25.67
C TYR A 88 13.28 -3.23 -25.66
N SER A 89 13.56 -2.24 -24.82
CA SER A 89 14.91 -1.81 -24.47
C SER A 89 15.23 -2.35 -23.07
N SER A 90 16.13 -3.33 -23.02
CA SER A 90 16.57 -4.01 -21.80
C SER A 90 17.73 -3.28 -21.08
N GLU A 91 18.08 -2.07 -21.50
CA GLU A 91 19.19 -1.33 -20.90
C GLU A 91 18.79 -0.73 -19.54
N HIS A 92 19.53 -1.12 -18.50
CA HIS A 92 19.38 -0.60 -17.14
C HIS A 92 20.61 0.22 -16.76
N ASN A 93 20.37 1.34 -16.09
CA ASN A 93 21.43 2.15 -15.47
C ASN A 93 21.64 1.79 -13.99
N HIS A 94 21.25 0.58 -13.62
CA HIS A 94 21.33 0.07 -12.27
C HIS A 94 21.55 -1.43 -12.24
N PRO A 95 22.04 -1.98 -11.12
CA PRO A 95 22.13 -3.43 -10.95
C PRO A 95 20.76 -4.08 -11.13
N THR A 96 20.73 -5.17 -11.88
CA THR A 96 19.61 -6.12 -11.98
C THR A 96 19.92 -7.38 -11.17
N GLY A 97 18.98 -8.32 -11.09
CA GLY A 97 19.13 -9.54 -10.29
C GLY A 97 19.05 -9.28 -8.79
N ASN A 98 19.79 -10.05 -8.00
CA ASN A 98 19.72 -10.03 -6.53
C ASN A 98 19.97 -8.65 -5.91
N ALA A 99 20.85 -7.85 -6.51
CA ALA A 99 21.13 -6.49 -6.06
C ALA A 99 19.93 -5.53 -6.22
N ASN A 100 18.99 -5.85 -7.10
CA ASN A 100 17.79 -5.04 -7.32
C ASN A 100 16.61 -5.44 -6.42
N LEU A 101 16.61 -6.65 -5.87
CA LEU A 101 15.50 -7.19 -5.07
C LEU A 101 15.01 -6.25 -3.94
N PRO A 102 15.86 -5.50 -3.21
CA PRO A 102 15.38 -4.53 -2.20
C PRO A 102 14.51 -3.40 -2.74
N TYR A 103 14.51 -3.19 -4.06
CA TYR A 103 13.79 -2.14 -4.78
C TYR A 103 12.58 -2.69 -5.57
N VAL A 104 12.43 -4.01 -5.68
CA VAL A 104 11.27 -4.65 -6.32
C VAL A 104 10.15 -4.83 -5.30
N GLN A 105 8.90 -4.89 -5.75
CA GLN A 105 7.78 -5.24 -4.87
C GLN A 105 7.83 -6.71 -4.47
N ILE A 106 7.30 -7.02 -3.28
CA ILE A 106 7.05 -8.41 -2.89
C ILE A 106 6.06 -8.99 -3.92
N PRO A 107 6.34 -10.17 -4.49
CA PRO A 107 5.44 -10.82 -5.44
C PRO A 107 4.03 -10.96 -4.87
N LYS A 108 3.06 -10.91 -5.78
CA LYS A 108 1.65 -10.94 -5.41
C LYS A 108 1.31 -12.19 -4.58
N GLU A 109 1.79 -13.35 -4.98
CA GLU A 109 1.55 -14.63 -4.30
C GLU A 109 2.10 -14.63 -2.87
N THR A 110 3.36 -14.24 -2.68
CA THR A 110 3.97 -14.13 -1.34
C THR A 110 3.26 -13.10 -0.47
N ARG A 111 2.83 -11.98 -1.06
CA ARG A 111 2.06 -10.94 -0.37
C ARG A 111 0.68 -11.44 0.06
N GLU A 112 -0.02 -12.20 -0.80
CA GLU A 112 -1.31 -12.82 -0.49
C GLU A 112 -1.19 -13.86 0.61
N TYR A 113 -0.12 -14.65 0.60
CA TYR A 113 0.21 -15.59 1.67
C TYR A 113 0.42 -14.88 3.01
N ILE A 114 1.29 -13.86 3.05
CA ILE A 114 1.51 -13.01 4.24
C ILE A 114 0.18 -12.42 4.72
N ALA A 115 -0.63 -11.89 3.80
CA ALA A 115 -1.93 -11.30 4.13
C ALA A 115 -2.89 -12.34 4.71
N GLY A 116 -2.86 -13.59 4.24
CA GLY A 116 -3.62 -14.69 4.81
C GLY A 116 -3.26 -14.96 6.27
N LEU A 117 -1.96 -15.05 6.58
CA LEU A 117 -1.47 -15.27 7.95
C LEU A 117 -1.82 -14.10 8.89
N LEU A 118 -1.69 -12.86 8.40
CA LEU A 118 -2.07 -11.66 9.16
C LEU A 118 -3.57 -11.61 9.45
N ARG A 119 -4.42 -12.03 8.50
CA ARG A 119 -5.87 -12.14 8.72
C ARG A 119 -6.23 -13.19 9.78
N GLN A 120 -5.43 -14.24 9.89
CA GLN A 120 -5.52 -15.24 10.96
C GLN A 120 -4.95 -14.75 12.30
N LYS A 121 -4.51 -13.48 12.39
CA LYS A 121 -3.94 -12.86 13.59
C LYS A 121 -2.63 -13.53 14.06
N ILE A 122 -1.89 -14.13 13.14
CA ILE A 122 -0.55 -14.64 13.40
C ILE A 122 0.40 -13.44 13.55
N ASP A 123 1.26 -13.49 14.56
CA ASP A 123 2.18 -12.39 14.86
C ASP A 123 3.18 -12.15 13.69
N PRO A 124 3.43 -10.88 13.30
CA PRO A 124 4.36 -10.54 12.22
C PRO A 124 5.79 -11.09 12.38
N THR A 125 6.29 -11.24 13.61
CA THR A 125 7.63 -11.82 13.86
C THR A 125 7.64 -13.32 13.60
N HIS A 126 6.54 -14.01 13.91
CA HIS A 126 6.37 -15.42 13.61
C HIS A 126 6.21 -15.67 12.11
N ILE A 127 5.44 -14.82 11.41
CA ILE A 127 5.33 -14.86 9.94
C ILE A 127 6.70 -14.71 9.27
N LEU A 128 7.54 -13.78 9.77
CA LEU A 128 8.89 -13.60 9.25
C LEU A 128 9.74 -14.87 9.44
N ALA A 129 9.64 -15.52 10.60
CA ALA A 129 10.33 -16.77 10.86
C ALA A 129 9.90 -17.87 9.89
N ILE A 130 8.59 -18.04 9.64
CA ILE A 130 8.06 -19.00 8.67
C ILE A 130 8.65 -18.74 7.27
N ILE A 131 8.63 -17.48 6.82
CA ILE A 131 9.12 -17.10 5.49
C ILE A 131 10.63 -17.35 5.34
N HIS A 132 11.40 -17.17 6.41
CA HIS A 132 12.84 -17.42 6.42
C HIS A 132 13.21 -18.90 6.70
N GLY A 133 12.25 -19.83 6.73
CA GLY A 133 12.51 -21.26 6.95
C GLY A 133 12.75 -21.63 8.43
N GLY A 134 12.26 -20.81 9.37
CA GLY A 134 12.43 -21.03 10.80
C GLY A 134 11.34 -21.90 11.45
N VAL A 135 11.72 -23.15 11.78
CA VAL A 135 11.32 -23.97 12.95
C VAL A 135 10.07 -24.87 12.85
N TYR A 136 9.29 -24.93 11.77
CA TYR A 136 8.27 -25.98 11.65
C TYR A 136 8.34 -26.76 10.33
N ASP A 137 8.83 -28.00 10.44
CA ASP A 137 8.65 -29.11 9.49
C ASP A 137 7.14 -29.42 9.36
N GLN A 138 6.41 -28.61 8.63
CA GLN A 138 5.10 -29.02 8.10
C GLN A 138 5.08 -28.74 6.60
N ASP A 139 5.26 -29.83 5.86
CA ASP A 139 4.85 -30.07 4.48
C ASP A 139 5.02 -28.87 3.54
N ASP A 140 6.18 -28.83 2.86
CA ASP A 140 6.39 -28.57 1.42
C ASP A 140 5.21 -27.94 0.64
N LEU A 141 4.67 -26.80 1.09
CA LEU A 141 3.56 -26.11 0.42
C LEU A 141 4.01 -24.98 -0.51
N PHE A 142 5.32 -24.71 -0.56
CA PHE A 142 5.90 -23.85 -1.58
C PHE A 142 7.08 -24.59 -2.21
N GLU A 143 6.96 -24.96 -3.48
CA GLU A 143 8.12 -24.94 -4.36
C GLU A 143 8.72 -23.54 -4.19
N HIS A 144 9.80 -23.44 -3.41
CA HIS A 144 10.52 -22.20 -3.21
C HIS A 144 11.00 -21.76 -4.59
N ASP A 145 10.26 -20.83 -5.21
CA ASP A 145 10.70 -20.11 -6.39
C ASP A 145 11.95 -19.34 -5.96
N GLU A 146 13.14 -19.92 -6.23
CA GLU A 146 14.47 -19.43 -5.87
C GLU A 146 14.69 -17.96 -6.24
N THR A 147 13.83 -17.41 -7.09
CA THR A 147 13.90 -16.06 -7.64
C THR A 147 13.36 -14.98 -6.71
N VAL A 148 12.60 -15.34 -5.66
CA VAL A 148 12.11 -14.41 -4.65
C VAL A 148 12.83 -14.74 -3.36
N ASN A 149 13.99 -14.12 -3.18
CA ASN A 149 14.84 -14.37 -2.03
C ASN A 149 14.08 -13.99 -0.74
N ALA A 150 13.43 -14.98 -0.13
CA ALA A 150 12.55 -14.83 1.03
C ALA A 150 13.30 -14.12 2.18
N GLU A 151 14.62 -14.31 2.24
CA GLU A 151 15.58 -13.64 3.12
C GLU A 151 15.55 -12.10 3.06
N LEU A 152 15.04 -11.52 1.98
CA LEU A 152 14.96 -10.06 1.80
C LEU A 152 13.65 -9.47 2.29
N ILE A 153 12.65 -10.30 2.59
CA ILE A 153 11.43 -9.85 3.25
C ILE A 153 11.81 -9.47 4.67
N LYS A 154 11.48 -8.24 5.08
CA LYS A 154 11.78 -7.77 6.43
C LYS A 154 10.49 -7.59 7.20
N LEU A 155 10.59 -7.59 8.54
CA LEU A 155 9.45 -7.33 9.42
C LEU A 155 8.67 -6.05 9.04
N ARG A 156 9.39 -5.02 8.59
CA ARG A 156 8.78 -3.76 8.12
C ARG A 156 7.83 -3.95 6.94
N ASP A 157 8.12 -4.92 6.08
CA ASP A 157 7.36 -5.16 4.86
C ASP A 157 6.08 -5.93 5.19
N ILE A 158 6.14 -6.88 6.14
CA ILE A 158 4.98 -7.54 6.75
C ILE A 158 4.09 -6.51 7.45
N ARG A 159 4.65 -5.64 8.30
CA ARG A 159 3.91 -4.57 8.97
C ARG A 159 3.26 -3.58 8.01
N ARG A 160 3.87 -3.36 6.82
CA ARG A 160 3.25 -2.53 5.78
C ARG A 160 2.00 -3.22 5.23
N ILE A 161 2.07 -4.53 4.97
CA ILE A 161 0.91 -5.32 4.51
C ILE A 161 -0.18 -5.35 5.58
N GLU A 162 0.19 -5.54 6.85
CA GLU A 162 -0.73 -5.47 8.00
C GLU A 162 -1.47 -4.13 8.04
N LYS A 163 -0.75 -3.01 7.94
CA LYS A 163 -1.36 -1.68 7.90
C LYS A 163 -2.29 -1.48 6.72
N GLU A 164 -1.97 -2.06 5.56
CA GLU A 164 -2.84 -2.01 4.38
C GLU A 164 -4.14 -2.81 4.60
N ILE A 165 -4.06 -3.99 5.23
CA ILE A 165 -5.24 -4.79 5.64
C ILE A 165 -6.07 -4.05 6.69
N GLU A 166 -5.42 -3.44 7.68
CA GLU A 166 -6.11 -2.61 8.67
C GLU A 166 -6.84 -1.44 7.99
N ALA A 167 -6.19 -0.77 7.03
CA ALA A 167 -6.81 0.30 6.27
C ALA A 167 -8.05 -0.18 5.47
N GLU A 168 -8.06 -1.40 4.93
CA GLU A 168 -9.25 -2.01 4.32
C GLU A 168 -10.39 -2.15 5.33
N SER A 169 -10.08 -2.52 6.58
CA SER A 169 -11.08 -2.68 7.64
C SER A 169 -11.55 -1.36 8.26
N VAL A 170 -10.70 -0.32 8.27
CA VAL A 170 -10.99 0.99 8.86
C VAL A 170 -11.70 1.90 7.86
N ARG A 171 -11.38 1.79 6.56
CA ARG A 171 -12.01 2.59 5.50
C ARG A 171 -13.29 1.92 5.00
N LEU A 172 -14.40 2.21 5.67
CA LEU A 172 -15.73 1.66 5.35
C LEU A 172 -16.34 2.26 4.07
N HIS A 173 -15.76 3.33 3.52
CA HIS A 173 -16.15 3.94 2.24
C HIS A 173 -14.98 4.70 1.58
N PRO A 174 -14.91 4.81 0.24
CA PRO A 174 -13.91 5.64 -0.44
C PRO A 174 -13.97 7.12 -0.08
N ASP A 175 -15.16 7.65 0.19
CA ASP A 175 -15.32 8.99 0.76
C ASP A 175 -15.10 8.97 2.28
N ASP A 176 -14.17 9.80 2.77
CA ASP A 176 -13.76 9.83 4.17
C ASP A 176 -14.90 10.32 5.09
N GLY A 177 -15.74 11.24 4.61
CA GLY A 177 -16.91 11.73 5.34
C GLY A 177 -17.93 10.62 5.56
N GLU A 178 -18.27 9.88 4.50
CA GLU A 178 -19.16 8.73 4.60
C GLU A 178 -18.58 7.59 5.45
N SER A 179 -17.27 7.32 5.35
CA SER A 179 -16.59 6.34 6.19
C SER A 179 -16.72 6.70 7.68
N THR A 180 -16.55 7.98 8.00
CA THR A 180 -16.72 8.51 9.36
C THR A 180 -18.15 8.35 9.85
N LEU A 181 -19.16 8.68 9.03
CA LEU A 181 -20.57 8.49 9.38
C LEU A 181 -20.92 7.00 9.64
N LYS A 182 -20.34 6.07 8.88
CA LYS A 182 -20.50 4.63 9.14
C LYS A 182 -19.91 4.23 10.49
N TRP A 183 -18.72 4.74 10.83
CA TRP A 183 -18.12 4.52 12.15
C TRP A 183 -18.96 5.08 13.28
N VAL A 184 -19.52 6.29 13.14
CA VAL A 184 -20.43 6.90 14.11
C VAL A 184 -21.64 6.00 14.37
N LYS A 185 -22.23 5.42 13.32
CA LYS A 185 -23.35 4.46 13.46
C LYS A 185 -22.93 3.21 14.23
N ILE A 186 -21.76 2.64 13.93
CA ILE A 186 -21.23 1.46 14.64
C ILE A 186 -20.97 1.79 16.11
N LEU A 187 -20.35 2.94 16.39
CA LEU A 187 -20.06 3.39 17.75
C LEU A 187 -21.33 3.65 18.55
N HIS A 188 -22.34 4.28 17.93
CA HIS A 188 -23.66 4.48 18.53
C HIS A 188 -24.34 3.15 18.83
N ALA A 189 -24.33 2.19 17.90
CA ALA A 189 -24.92 0.87 18.10
C ALA A 189 -24.24 0.08 19.23
N LYS A 190 -22.92 0.26 19.43
CA LYS A 190 -22.17 -0.30 20.56
C LYS A 190 -22.32 0.51 21.85
N GLY A 191 -23.08 1.61 21.82
CA GLY A 191 -23.23 2.55 22.92
C GLY A 191 -21.96 3.31 23.28
N HIS A 192 -20.90 3.28 22.45
CA HIS A 192 -19.60 3.91 22.71
C HIS A 192 -19.53 5.39 22.28
N LEU A 193 -20.55 5.91 21.60
CA LEU A 193 -20.59 7.29 21.14
C LEU A 193 -21.11 8.21 22.25
N LEU A 194 -20.34 9.23 22.62
CA LEU A 194 -20.78 10.29 23.54
C LEU A 194 -21.33 11.52 22.80
N GLY A 195 -20.74 11.84 21.65
CA GLY A 195 -21.11 13.02 20.88
C GLY A 195 -20.47 13.00 19.50
N PHE A 196 -21.16 13.57 18.51
CA PHE A 196 -20.68 13.71 17.15
C PHE A 196 -21.21 15.00 16.54
N LYS A 197 -20.32 15.74 15.86
CA LYS A 197 -20.63 16.90 15.04
C LYS A 197 -19.74 16.84 13.78
N SER A 198 -20.35 16.77 12.61
CA SER A 198 -19.61 16.94 11.35
C SER A 198 -19.31 18.42 11.07
N ARG A 199 -18.44 18.70 10.09
CA ARG A 199 -18.13 20.09 9.69
C ARG A 199 -19.33 20.83 9.09
N THR A 200 -20.35 20.10 8.65
CA THR A 200 -21.56 20.65 8.04
C THR A 200 -22.72 20.77 9.04
N ASP A 201 -22.61 20.12 10.20
CA ASP A 201 -23.66 20.18 11.21
C ASP A 201 -23.56 21.48 12.02
N PRO A 202 -24.71 22.09 12.38
CA PRO A 202 -24.70 23.24 13.28
C PRO A 202 -24.12 22.83 14.65
N PRO A 203 -23.44 23.76 15.36
CA PRO A 203 -22.95 23.48 16.70
C PRO A 203 -24.13 23.13 17.65
N PRO A 204 -23.94 22.19 18.59
CA PRO A 204 -24.92 21.91 19.64
C PRO A 204 -25.36 23.19 20.35
N ARG A 205 -26.64 23.28 20.69
CA ARG A 205 -27.19 24.46 21.39
C ARG A 205 -26.45 24.66 22.71
N GLY A 206 -25.99 25.89 22.95
CA GLY A 206 -25.23 26.25 24.14
C GLY A 206 -23.76 25.85 24.11
N SER A 207 -23.26 25.33 22.98
CA SER A 207 -21.83 25.14 22.77
C SER A 207 -21.23 26.31 21.99
N ASP A 208 -20.11 26.86 22.47
CA ASP A 208 -19.32 27.89 21.75
C ASP A 208 -18.40 27.26 20.69
N LEU A 209 -18.82 26.13 20.10
CA LEU A 209 -18.02 25.40 19.14
C LEU A 209 -18.07 26.07 17.75
N PRO A 210 -16.93 26.18 17.04
CA PRO A 210 -16.92 26.70 15.68
C PRO A 210 -17.82 25.90 14.73
N PRO A 211 -18.48 26.56 13.77
CA PRO A 211 -19.41 25.91 12.84
C PRO A 211 -18.70 24.89 11.95
N ASP A 212 -17.43 25.12 11.60
CA ASP A 212 -16.63 24.26 10.73
C ASP A 212 -15.82 23.18 11.46
N LEU A 213 -15.94 23.12 12.80
CA LEU A 213 -15.27 22.12 13.63
C LEU A 213 -15.85 20.72 13.42
N PHE A 214 -14.98 19.75 13.23
CA PHE A 214 -15.30 18.33 13.35
C PHE A 214 -15.07 17.87 14.80
N LEU A 215 -16.07 17.20 15.39
CA LEU A 215 -15.97 16.65 16.75
C LEU A 215 -16.50 15.21 16.78
N LEU A 216 -15.70 14.30 17.33
CA LEU A 216 -16.08 12.93 17.62
C LEU A 216 -15.66 12.61 19.05
N MET A 217 -16.64 12.37 19.92
CA MET A 217 -16.43 12.00 21.31
C MET A 217 -16.83 10.54 21.50
N ILE A 218 -15.88 9.72 21.93
CA ILE A 218 -16.08 8.30 22.17
C ILE A 218 -15.70 7.95 23.60
N GLN A 219 -16.42 7.00 24.17
CA GLN A 219 -16.08 6.40 25.44
C GLN A 219 -16.47 4.93 25.41
N THR A 220 -15.45 4.08 25.44
CA THR A 220 -15.64 2.62 25.49
C THR A 220 -16.31 2.22 26.81
N GLU A 221 -16.90 1.02 26.82
CA GLU A 221 -17.45 0.46 28.05
C GLU A 221 -16.41 0.37 29.19
N TRP A 222 -15.17 -0.01 28.87
CA TRP A 222 -14.10 -0.05 29.86
C TRP A 222 -13.79 1.34 30.42
N GLN A 223 -13.69 2.37 29.57
CA GLN A 223 -13.47 3.76 30.03
C GLN A 223 -14.62 4.25 30.93
N ARG A 224 -15.88 3.88 30.62
CA ARG A 224 -17.02 4.20 31.51
C ARG A 224 -16.94 3.50 32.85
N ARG A 225 -16.57 2.21 32.87
CA ARG A 225 -16.38 1.45 34.12
C ARG A 225 -15.25 2.04 34.96
N MET A 226 -14.13 2.40 34.33
CA MET A 226 -13.03 3.08 35.03
C MET A 226 -13.44 4.45 35.56
N PHE A 227 -14.20 5.22 34.79
CA PHE A 227 -14.73 6.51 35.24
C PHE A 227 -15.70 6.35 36.42
N ALA A 228 -16.58 5.36 36.41
CA ALA A 228 -17.48 5.09 37.53
C ALA A 228 -16.72 4.71 38.82
N ASN A 229 -15.60 3.98 38.68
CA ASN A 229 -14.83 3.49 39.83
C ASN A 229 -13.80 4.51 40.36
N TYR A 230 -13.27 5.38 39.50
CA TYR A 230 -12.12 6.23 39.82
C TYR A 230 -12.26 7.70 39.36
N GLY A 231 -13.36 8.07 38.72
CA GLY A 231 -13.56 9.38 38.09
C GLY A 231 -13.60 10.55 39.08
N GLU A 232 -13.83 10.30 40.37
CA GLU A 232 -13.73 11.32 41.43
C GLU A 232 -12.27 11.75 41.68
N ALA A 233 -11.31 10.89 41.39
CA ALA A 233 -9.89 11.14 41.63
C ALA A 233 -9.14 11.66 40.39
N LEU A 234 -9.50 11.18 39.20
CA LEU A 234 -8.79 11.54 37.97
C LEU A 234 -9.69 11.41 36.73
N MET A 235 -9.78 12.49 35.96
CA MET A 235 -10.38 12.50 34.63
C MET A 235 -9.31 12.82 33.59
N CYS A 236 -9.00 11.85 32.73
CA CYS A 236 -8.08 12.05 31.61
C CYS A 236 -8.89 12.14 30.31
N ILE A 237 -8.80 13.29 29.65
CA ILE A 237 -9.32 13.50 28.30
C ILE A 237 -8.13 13.48 27.36
N ASP A 238 -8.09 12.50 26.46
CA ASP A 238 -7.11 12.46 25.38
C ASP A 238 -7.73 13.10 24.14
N ALA A 239 -7.19 14.25 23.73
CA ALA A 239 -7.65 15.00 22.58
C ALA A 239 -6.54 15.00 21.52
N THR A 240 -6.77 14.31 20.41
CA THR A 240 -5.87 14.33 19.25
C THR A 240 -6.27 15.48 18.32
N HIS A 241 -5.50 16.57 18.32
CA HIS A 241 -5.65 17.63 17.33
C HIS A 241 -4.76 17.34 16.12
N ASN A 242 -5.36 16.91 15.01
CA ASN A 242 -4.71 17.05 13.71
C ASN A 242 -4.88 18.50 13.27
N VAL A 243 -3.92 19.35 13.66
CA VAL A 243 -3.74 20.67 13.04
C VAL A 243 -3.20 20.43 11.63
N SER A 244 -4.10 20.43 10.65
CA SER A 244 -3.77 20.56 9.23
C SER A 244 -3.60 22.02 8.85
#